data_AF-A0A7H1MD33-F1
#
_entry.id   AF-A0A7H1MD33-F1
#
_cell.length_a   1.000
_cell.length_b   1.000
_cell.length_c   1.000
_cell.angle_alpha   90.00
_cell.angle_beta   90.00
_cell.angle_gamma   90.00
#
_symmetry.space_group_name_H-M   'P 1'
#
loop_
_entity.id
_entity.type
_entity.pdbx_description
1 polymer ?
#
loop_
_entity_poly.entity_id
_entity_poly.type
_entity_poly.pdbx_seq_one_letter_code
_entity_poly.pdbx_strand_id
1 'polypeptide(L)'
;MQRAEYIAALEQLKLSAMAEHWDEIVTDGIRRKRSTADILERLIRTEPTQRRIRSIEYRIKAAKFAQHQTLADFLFEQSVADESHIRLLMENDYIRHKRNIILSGGREPVKAIWLRPWVFTQLRKDLG
;
A
#
# COMPACT_ATOMS: atom_id res chain seq x y z
N MET A 1 -18.22 32.15 -11.99
CA MET A 1 -17.34 31.19 -11.29
C MET A 1 -17.31 29.88 -12.06
N GLN A 2 -16.58 29.78 -13.17
CA GLN A 2 -16.99 28.83 -14.24
C GLN A 2 -16.35 27.42 -14.21
N ARG A 3 -15.06 27.28 -13.90
CA ARG A 3 -14.36 25.98 -13.81
C ARG A 3 -13.01 26.17 -13.15
N ALA A 4 -12.26 27.14 -13.68
CA ALA A 4 -10.91 27.46 -13.22
C ALA A 4 -10.88 27.80 -11.73
N GLU A 5 -11.87 28.53 -11.23
CA GLU A 5 -11.98 28.86 -9.81
C GLU A 5 -12.24 27.62 -8.94
N TYR A 6 -13.05 26.66 -9.40
CA TYR A 6 -13.27 25.41 -8.67
C TYR A 6 -12.00 24.58 -8.61
N ILE A 7 -11.29 24.45 -9.73
CA ILE A 7 -10.02 23.73 -9.79
C ILE A 7 -8.98 24.39 -8.88
N ALA A 8 -8.84 25.72 -8.95
CA ALA A 8 -7.93 26.47 -8.09
C ALA A 8 -8.27 26.29 -6.59
N ALA A 9 -9.56 26.32 -6.22
CA ALA A 9 -10.00 26.08 -4.86
C ALA A 9 -9.69 24.63 -4.39
N LEU A 10 -9.91 23.64 -5.26
CA LEU A 10 -9.58 22.23 -4.97
C LEU A 10 -8.07 22.05 -4.76
N GLU A 11 -7.24 22.69 -5.59
CA GLU A 11 -5.78 22.67 -5.43
C GLU A 11 -5.33 23.32 -4.11
N GLN A 12 -5.90 24.47 -3.74
CA GLN A 12 -5.64 25.14 -2.46
C GLN A 12 -5.99 24.25 -1.25
N LEU A 13 -7.07 23.48 -1.36
CA LEU A 13 -7.50 22.52 -0.33
C LEU A 13 -6.72 21.19 -0.36
N LYS A 14 -5.71 21.06 -1.23
CA LYS A 14 -4.94 19.82 -1.46
C LYS A 14 -5.84 18.64 -1.88
N LEU A 15 -6.89 18.93 -2.65
CA LEU A 15 -7.81 17.96 -3.27
C LEU A 15 -7.42 17.73 -4.74
N SER A 16 -6.15 17.39 -4.95
CA SER A 16 -5.55 17.35 -6.29
C SER A 16 -6.16 16.29 -7.22
N ALA A 17 -6.67 15.18 -6.69
CA ALA A 17 -7.29 14.17 -7.53
C ALA A 17 -8.70 14.60 -7.97
N MET A 18 -9.41 15.33 -7.11
CA MET A 18 -10.69 15.95 -7.50
C MET A 18 -10.50 16.99 -8.59
N ALA A 19 -9.44 17.80 -8.49
CA ALA A 19 -9.08 18.77 -9.53
C ALA A 19 -8.73 18.09 -10.86
N GLU A 20 -7.92 17.03 -10.81
CA GLU A 20 -7.49 16.23 -11.97
C GLU A 20 -8.66 15.56 -12.69
N HIS A 21 -9.60 14.95 -11.94
CA HIS A 21 -10.73 14.21 -12.51
C HIS A 21 -12.01 15.06 -12.67
N TRP A 22 -11.95 16.37 -12.45
CA TRP A 22 -13.12 17.25 -12.47
C TRP A 22 -13.91 17.14 -13.77
N ASP A 23 -13.25 17.39 -14.90
CA ASP A 23 -13.92 17.45 -16.21
C ASP A 23 -14.51 16.11 -16.60
N GLU A 24 -13.78 15.02 -16.38
CA GLU A 24 -14.23 13.66 -16.69
C GLU A 24 -15.51 13.31 -15.92
N ILE A 25 -15.51 13.53 -14.59
CA ILE A 25 -16.60 13.10 -13.72
C ILE A 25 -17.82 14.01 -13.86
N VAL A 26 -17.63 15.32 -13.94
CA VAL A 26 -18.74 16.29 -14.07
C VAL A 26 -19.39 16.15 -15.45
N THR A 27 -18.61 16.06 -16.53
CA THR A 27 -19.14 15.90 -17.89
C THR A 27 -19.89 14.57 -18.04
N ASP A 28 -19.34 13.47 -17.53
CA ASP A 28 -20.02 12.17 -17.53
C ASP A 28 -21.31 12.20 -16.69
N GLY A 29 -21.27 12.89 -15.55
CA GLY A 29 -22.41 13.08 -14.66
C GLY A 29 -23.57 13.80 -15.33
N ILE A 30 -23.28 14.94 -15.96
CA ILE A 30 -24.27 15.74 -16.71
C ILE A 30 -24.84 14.92 -17.87
N ARG A 31 -23.97 14.29 -18.68
CA ARG A 31 -24.39 13.48 -19.83
C ARG A 31 -25.33 12.35 -19.44
N ARG A 32 -25.09 11.71 -18.30
CA ARG A 32 -25.90 10.59 -17.78
C ARG A 32 -27.08 11.04 -16.92
N LYS A 33 -27.33 12.35 -16.79
CA LYS A 33 -28.36 12.93 -15.91
C LYS A 33 -28.28 12.41 -14.48
N ARG A 34 -27.06 12.23 -13.96
CA ARG A 34 -26.83 11.79 -12.58
C ARG A 34 -27.23 12.90 -11.62
N SER A 35 -27.61 12.53 -10.39
CA SER A 35 -27.87 13.52 -9.36
C SER A 35 -26.58 14.27 -9.01
N THR A 36 -26.70 15.50 -8.53
CA THR A 36 -25.55 16.28 -8.03
C THR A 36 -24.83 15.52 -6.92
N ALA A 37 -25.57 14.82 -6.05
CA ALA A 37 -25.01 14.00 -4.98
C ALA A 37 -24.10 12.88 -5.53
N ASP A 38 -24.53 12.18 -6.59
CA ASP A 38 -23.71 11.11 -7.21
C ASP A 38 -22.42 11.67 -7.83
N ILE A 39 -22.49 12.85 -8.45
CA ILE A 39 -21.33 13.50 -9.06
C ILE A 39 -20.31 13.87 -7.97
N LEU A 40 -20.79 14.47 -6.88
CA LEU A 40 -19.96 14.84 -5.73
C LEU A 40 -19.36 13.61 -5.06
N GLU A 41 -20.14 12.54 -4.85
CA GLU A 41 -19.64 11.29 -4.28
C GLU A 41 -18.49 10.72 -5.13
N ARG A 42 -18.66 10.67 -6.46
CA ARG A 42 -17.63 10.18 -7.37
C ARG A 42 -16.36 11.02 -7.32
N LEU A 43 -16.48 12.35 -7.28
CA LEU A 43 -15.33 13.24 -7.10
C LEU A 43 -14.64 12.97 -5.75
N ILE A 44 -15.38 12.98 -4.64
CA ILE A 44 -14.81 12.78 -3.30
C ILE A 44 -14.08 11.43 -3.19
N ARG A 45 -14.58 10.39 -3.88
CA ARG A 45 -13.96 9.06 -3.85
C ARG A 45 -12.63 8.97 -4.60
N THR A 46 -12.28 9.87 -5.52
CA THR A 46 -10.98 9.82 -6.22
C THR A 46 -9.82 10.17 -5.29
N GLU A 47 -10.04 11.12 -4.38
CA GLU A 47 -9.01 11.67 -3.49
C GLU A 47 -8.36 10.64 -2.55
N PRO A 48 -9.10 9.85 -1.75
CA PRO A 48 -8.48 8.87 -0.85
C PRO A 48 -7.72 7.78 -1.62
N THR A 49 -8.19 7.40 -2.80
CA THR A 49 -7.51 6.43 -3.67
C THR A 49 -6.18 6.97 -4.15
N GLN A 50 -6.15 8.19 -4.69
CA GLN A 50 -4.93 8.81 -5.20
C GLN A 50 -3.92 9.12 -4.09
N ARG A 51 -4.40 9.58 -2.92
CA ARG A 51 -3.55 9.78 -1.73
C ARG A 51 -2.88 8.48 -1.28
N ARG A 52 -3.61 7.36 -1.33
CA ARG A 52 -3.05 6.05 -0.99
C ARG A 52 -1.94 5.65 -1.98
N ILE A 53 -2.18 5.81 -3.28
CA ILE A 53 -1.18 5.52 -4.33
C ILE A 53 0.10 6.34 -4.08
N ARG A 54 -0.03 7.67 -3.95
CA ARG A 54 1.11 8.55 -3.68
C ARG A 54 1.83 8.23 -2.38
N SER A 55 1.11 7.82 -1.34
CA SER A 55 1.74 7.40 -0.08
C SER A 55 2.60 6.13 -0.25
N ILE A 56 2.16 5.19 -1.09
CA ILE A 56 2.90 3.98 -1.41
C ILE A 56 4.15 4.34 -2.23
N GLU A 57 3.99 5.13 -3.28
CA GLU A 57 5.11 5.61 -4.11
C GLU A 57 6.14 6.38 -3.29
N TYR A 58 5.68 7.27 -2.40
CA TYR A 58 6.55 7.99 -1.49
C TYR A 58 7.32 7.03 -0.59
N ARG A 59 6.65 6.02 0.00
CA ARG A 59 7.32 5.01 0.82
C ARG A 59 8.36 4.23 0.03
N ILE A 60 8.05 3.84 -1.20
CA ILE A 60 9.00 3.13 -2.09
C ILE A 60 10.21 4.03 -2.40
N LYS A 61 9.96 5.29 -2.77
CA LYS A 61 11.01 6.27 -3.09
C LYS A 61 11.87 6.62 -1.86
N ALA A 62 11.24 6.81 -0.71
CA ALA A 62 11.90 7.14 0.55
C ALA A 62 12.68 5.96 1.13
N ALA A 63 12.24 4.73 0.88
CA ALA A 63 12.98 3.52 1.28
C ALA A 63 14.37 3.45 0.64
N LYS A 64 14.65 4.25 -0.41
CA LYS A 64 15.95 4.33 -1.11
C LYS A 64 16.59 2.95 -1.21
N PHE A 65 15.80 1.97 -1.67
CA PHE A 65 16.30 0.60 -1.78
C PHE A 65 17.62 0.67 -2.53
N ALA A 66 18.71 0.27 -1.85
CA ALA A 66 20.02 0.24 -2.46
C ALA A 66 19.87 -0.57 -3.74
N GLN A 67 20.20 0.07 -4.87
CA GLN A 67 20.20 -0.43 -6.24
C GLN A 67 19.97 -1.95 -6.31
N HIS A 68 18.78 -2.41 -6.75
CA HIS A 68 18.33 -3.81 -6.84
C HIS A 68 19.43 -4.83 -6.53
N GLN A 69 19.78 -5.02 -5.26
CA GLN A 69 20.67 -6.10 -4.87
C GLN A 69 19.81 -7.35 -4.93
N THR A 70 20.09 -8.20 -5.90
CA THR A 70 19.49 -9.53 -5.88
C THR A 70 20.15 -10.32 -4.75
N LEU A 71 19.49 -11.37 -4.25
CA LEU A 71 20.14 -12.28 -3.31
C LEU A 71 21.38 -12.97 -3.92
N ALA A 72 21.51 -12.98 -5.25
CA ALA A 72 22.72 -13.45 -5.93
C ALA A 72 23.89 -12.46 -5.81
N ASP A 73 23.60 -11.17 -5.65
CA ASP A 73 24.60 -10.10 -5.47
C ASP A 73 24.88 -9.79 -4.00
N PHE A 74 24.15 -10.45 -3.08
CA PHE A 74 24.28 -10.24 -1.65
C PHE A 74 25.49 -11.00 -1.10
N LEU A 75 26.45 -10.27 -0.51
CA LEU A 75 27.63 -10.85 0.13
C LEU A 75 27.28 -11.33 1.55
N PHE A 76 26.88 -12.58 1.68
CA PHE A 76 26.53 -13.19 2.97
C PHE A 76 27.70 -13.24 3.96
N GLU A 77 28.94 -13.31 3.47
CA GLU A 77 30.15 -13.32 4.31
C GLU A 77 30.29 -12.07 5.20
N GLN A 78 29.66 -10.95 4.80
CA GLN A 78 29.70 -9.68 5.54
C GLN A 78 28.43 -9.44 6.37
N SER A 79 27.53 -10.43 6.44
CA SER A 79 26.24 -10.33 7.13
C SER A 79 26.14 -11.30 8.31
N VAL A 80 25.32 -10.95 9.30
CA VAL A 80 24.90 -11.87 10.37
C VAL A 80 23.77 -12.81 9.88
N ALA A 81 23.30 -12.62 8.65
CA ALA A 81 22.21 -13.39 8.07
C ALA A 81 22.67 -14.79 7.66
N ASP A 82 21.90 -15.81 8.07
CA ASP A 82 22.16 -17.20 7.68
C ASP A 82 21.70 -17.44 6.24
N GLU A 83 22.66 -17.60 5.34
CA GLU A 83 22.45 -17.84 3.92
C GLU A 83 21.60 -19.09 3.65
N SER A 84 21.82 -20.17 4.40
CA SER A 84 21.13 -21.45 4.19
C SER A 84 19.63 -21.32 4.47
N HIS A 85 19.28 -20.63 5.56
CA HIS A 85 17.90 -20.31 5.90
C HIS A 85 17.25 -19.39 4.87
N ILE A 86 17.97 -18.38 4.38
CA ILE A 86 17.44 -17.46 3.37
C ILE A 86 17.18 -18.19 2.04
N ARG A 87 18.08 -19.07 1.61
CA ARG A 87 17.89 -19.90 0.40
C ARG A 87 16.68 -20.83 0.53
N LEU A 88 16.47 -21.44 1.70
CA LEU A 88 15.28 -22.26 1.97
C LEU A 88 13.97 -21.44 1.88
N LEU A 89 14.00 -20.17 2.32
CA LEU A 89 12.85 -19.27 2.15
C LEU A 89 12.60 -18.95 0.66
N MET A 90 13.65 -18.83 -0.17
CA MET A 90 13.51 -18.59 -1.61
C MET A 90 12.84 -19.73 -2.37
N GLU A 91 12.99 -20.97 -1.89
CA GLU A 91 12.32 -22.14 -2.47
C GLU A 91 10.79 -22.11 -2.29
N ASN A 92 10.28 -21.18 -1.47
CA ASN A 92 8.85 -20.98 -1.19
C ASN A 92 8.15 -22.22 -0.60
N ASP A 93 8.92 -23.18 -0.06
CA ASP A 93 8.39 -24.42 0.49
C ASP A 93 7.48 -24.19 1.72
N TYR A 94 7.71 -23.08 2.44
CA TYR A 94 6.85 -22.63 3.54
C TYR A 94 5.41 -22.33 3.09
N ILE A 95 5.19 -21.92 1.83
CA ILE A 95 3.84 -21.67 1.29
C ILE A 95 3.07 -22.99 1.19
N ARG A 96 3.72 -24.04 0.68
CA ARG A 96 3.13 -25.39 0.57
C ARG A 96 2.79 -25.97 1.95
N HIS A 97 3.69 -25.75 2.90
CA HIS A 97 3.55 -26.24 4.27
C HIS A 97 2.78 -25.30 5.21
N LYS A 98 2.23 -24.19 4.71
CA LYS A 98 1.51 -23.17 5.49
C LYS A 98 2.27 -22.69 6.73
N ARG A 99 3.60 -22.61 6.64
CA ARG A 99 4.47 -22.12 7.70
C ARG A 99 4.56 -20.60 7.62
N ASN A 100 4.45 -19.92 8.76
CA ASN A 100 4.58 -18.47 8.84
C ASN A 100 6.06 -18.06 8.90
N ILE A 101 6.42 -16.99 8.20
CA ILE A 101 7.74 -16.37 8.30
C ILE A 101 7.65 -15.19 9.28
N ILE A 102 8.58 -15.15 10.23
CA ILE A 102 8.74 -14.03 11.16
C ILE A 102 10.08 -13.37 10.87
N LEU A 103 10.06 -12.09 10.52
CA LEU A 103 11.26 -11.28 10.30
C LEU A 103 11.48 -10.38 11.52
N SER A 104 12.58 -10.59 12.25
CA SER A 104 12.98 -9.76 13.39
C SER A 104 14.30 -9.04 13.07
N GLY A 105 14.23 -7.72 12.85
CA GLY A 105 15.40 -6.84 12.72
C GLY A 105 15.68 -6.09 14.04
N GLY A 106 16.95 -5.76 14.31
CA GLY A 106 17.40 -5.24 15.60
C GLY A 106 16.90 -3.85 16.03
N ARG A 107 16.73 -3.72 17.36
CA ARG A 107 16.68 -2.56 18.27
C ARG A 107 15.67 -1.41 18.05
N GLU A 108 14.52 -1.68 17.45
CA GLU A 108 13.30 -0.91 17.74
C GLU A 108 12.11 -1.87 17.89
N PRO A 109 11.10 -1.57 18.72
CA PRO A 109 9.98 -2.48 18.94
C PRO A 109 9.21 -2.68 17.64
N VAL A 110 9.31 -3.88 17.10
CA VAL A 110 8.63 -4.33 15.89
C VAL A 110 7.13 -4.08 16.03
N LYS A 111 6.59 -3.18 15.18
CA LYS A 111 5.17 -3.18 14.86
C LYS A 111 4.89 -4.48 14.11
N ALA A 112 4.50 -5.52 14.83
CA ALA A 112 3.98 -6.74 14.25
C ALA A 112 2.82 -6.35 13.31
N ILE A 113 3.03 -6.52 12.01
CA ILE A 113 1.94 -6.47 11.03
C ILE A 113 1.19 -7.80 11.21
N TRP A 114 0.24 -7.79 12.13
CA TRP A 114 -0.67 -8.91 12.36
C TRP A 114 -1.55 -9.08 11.13
N LEU A 115 -1.36 -10.17 10.38
CA LEU A 115 -2.38 -10.69 9.47
C LEU A 115 -3.56 -11.18 10.33
N ARG A 116 -4.57 -10.31 10.46
CA ARG A 116 -5.92 -10.46 11.03
C ARG A 116 -6.08 -11.31 12.34
N PRO A 117 -6.68 -10.73 13.40
CA PRO A 117 -6.84 -11.35 14.73
C PRO A 117 -7.51 -12.74 14.82
N TRP A 118 -8.29 -13.17 13.82
CA TRP A 118 -9.12 -14.37 13.92
C TRP A 118 -8.36 -15.69 13.72
N VAL A 119 -7.09 -15.67 13.29
CA VAL A 119 -6.31 -16.90 13.05
C VAL A 119 -5.75 -17.50 14.35
N PHE A 120 -5.56 -16.70 15.41
CA PHE A 120 -4.97 -17.18 16.66
C PHE A 120 -5.94 -17.96 17.57
N THR A 121 -7.25 -17.72 17.44
CA THR A 121 -8.25 -18.35 18.32
C THR A 121 -8.43 -19.85 18.03
N GLN A 122 -8.08 -20.30 16.82
CA GLN A 122 -8.19 -21.70 16.43
C GLN A 122 -7.01 -22.54 16.98
N LEU A 123 -5.79 -22.02 16.90
CA LEU A 123 -4.57 -22.74 17.29
C LEU A 123 -4.42 -23.00 18.81
N ARG A 124 -5.17 -22.29 19.66
CA ARG A 124 -5.17 -22.54 21.12
C ARG A 124 -6.13 -23.68 21.52
N LYS A 125 -7.08 -24.05 20.66
CA LYS A 125 -8.02 -25.15 20.95
C LYS A 125 -7.47 -26.52 20.57
N ASP A 126 -6.50 -26.57 19.67
CA ASP A 126 -5.96 -27.84 19.15
C ASP A 126 -4.67 -28.30 19.89
N LEU A 127 -4.26 -27.59 20.94
CA LEU A 127 -3.10 -27.91 21.80
C LEU A 127 -3.46 -28.01 23.29
N GLY A 128 -4.74 -28.27 23.60
CA GLY A 128 -5.23 -28.61 24.93
C GLY A 128 -5.77 -30.03 24.95
#